data_AF-A0A7C4PB79-F1
#
_entry.id   AF-A0A7C4PB79-F1
#
_cell.length_a   1.000
_cell.length_b   1.000
_cell.length_c   1.000
_cell.angle_alpha   90.00
_cell.angle_beta   90.00
_cell.angle_gamma   90.00
#
_symmetry.space_group_name_H-M   'P 1'
#
loop_
_entity.id
_entity.type
_entity.pdbx_description
1 polymer ?
#
loop_
_entity_poly.entity_id
_entity_poly.type
_entity_poly.pdbx_seq_one_letter_code
_entity_poly.pdbx_strand_id
1 'polypeptide(L)'
;MDTGMVDGMWKDFFGPSYPTKSMKSKLYQVLAVGDTFRHEYDFGTTTELKLKVIGERMGQLPRGEIRLLARNYAPALACSKCEKPAEWLYAFEMPYRPYCEAHARQHKKWEEGFLPLVNSPRTGDCGYTGPDDESLRFEERRPHQIEG
;
A
#
# COMPACT_ATOMS: atom_id res chain seq x y z
N MET A 1 -15.11 7.97 -23.70
CA MET A 1 -15.94 8.54 -22.61
C MET A 1 -15.13 9.68 -22.04
N ASP A 2 -15.71 10.87 -21.98
CA ASP A 2 -15.01 12.08 -21.54
C ASP A 2 -14.77 12.02 -20.03
N THR A 3 -13.54 11.70 -19.65
CA THR A 3 -13.06 11.57 -18.27
C THR A 3 -12.49 12.88 -17.74
N GLY A 4 -12.75 14.03 -18.38
CA GLY A 4 -12.06 15.30 -18.13
C GLY A 4 -11.98 15.76 -16.66
N MET A 5 -12.90 15.35 -15.79
CA MET A 5 -12.82 15.60 -14.34
C MET A 5 -11.81 14.68 -13.62
N VAL A 6 -11.68 13.42 -14.05
CA VAL A 6 -10.73 12.43 -13.52
C VAL A 6 -9.31 12.77 -13.98
N ASP A 7 -9.15 13.16 -15.24
CA ASP A 7 -7.87 13.59 -15.83
C ASP A 7 -7.35 14.91 -15.21
N GLY A 8 -8.25 15.81 -14.82
CA GLY A 8 -7.94 17.04 -14.09
C GLY A 8 -7.45 16.76 -12.67
N MET A 9 -8.20 15.97 -11.90
CA MET A 9 -7.79 15.53 -10.55
C MET A 9 -6.46 14.77 -10.55
N TRP A 10 -6.21 13.95 -11.58
CA TRP A 10 -4.97 13.20 -11.73
C TRP A 10 -3.77 14.10 -12.08
N LYS A 11 -3.96 15.12 -12.92
CA LYS A 11 -2.93 16.12 -13.17
C LYS A 11 -2.53 16.90 -11.90
N ASP A 12 -3.50 17.25 -11.07
CA ASP A 12 -3.27 18.06 -9.88
C ASP A 12 -2.55 17.28 -8.77
N PHE A 13 -2.89 16.00 -8.59
CA PHE A 13 -2.22 15.15 -7.59
C PHE A 13 -0.91 14.53 -8.08
N PHE A 14 -0.81 14.23 -9.38
CA PHE A 14 0.26 13.38 -9.88
C PHE A 14 1.16 14.05 -10.93
N GLY A 15 0.75 15.12 -11.60
CA GLY A 15 1.50 15.77 -12.67
C GLY A 15 1.28 15.16 -14.07
N PRO A 16 1.97 15.66 -15.12
CA PRO A 16 1.74 15.24 -16.50
C PRO A 16 1.98 13.74 -16.73
N SER A 17 1.44 13.21 -17.82
CA SER A 17 1.72 11.84 -18.27
C SER A 17 3.21 11.73 -18.64
N TYR A 18 3.88 10.69 -18.12
CA TYR A 18 5.28 10.40 -18.40
C TYR A 18 5.37 9.23 -19.38
N PRO A 19 6.34 9.24 -20.32
CA PRO A 19 6.54 8.12 -21.23
C PRO A 19 6.85 6.84 -20.44
N THR A 20 6.04 5.80 -20.66
CA THR A 20 6.17 4.51 -19.99
C THR A 20 7.42 3.76 -20.45
N LYS A 21 8.07 3.04 -19.54
CA LYS A 21 9.24 2.18 -19.83
C LYS A 21 8.90 0.73 -19.52
N SER A 22 9.51 -0.19 -20.26
CA SER A 22 9.34 -1.62 -20.02
C SER A 22 10.01 -2.03 -18.71
N MET A 23 9.41 -2.95 -17.95
CA MET A 23 10.06 -3.59 -16.80
C MET A 23 11.31 -4.41 -17.17
N LYS A 24 11.57 -4.64 -18.47
CA LYS A 24 12.82 -5.25 -18.97
C LYS A 24 13.97 -4.24 -19.08
N SER A 25 13.70 -2.93 -18.96
CA SER A 25 14.72 -1.89 -19.01
C SER A 25 15.55 -1.90 -17.72
N LYS A 26 16.87 -1.72 -17.84
CA LYS A 26 17.74 -1.62 -16.66
C LYS A 26 17.47 -0.31 -15.93
N LEU A 27 17.27 -0.35 -14.61
CA LEU A 27 16.88 0.82 -13.81
C LEU A 27 17.80 2.04 -14.04
N TYR A 28 19.12 1.84 -14.09
CA TYR A 28 20.09 2.94 -14.31
C TYR A 28 20.01 3.61 -15.69
N GLN A 29 19.28 3.02 -16.65
CA GLN A 29 19.07 3.62 -17.97
C GLN A 29 17.83 4.52 -18.02
N VAL A 30 16.96 4.43 -17.01
CA VAL A 30 15.63 5.06 -17.04
C VAL A 30 15.34 5.91 -15.80
N LEU A 31 16.16 5.81 -14.75
CA LEU A 31 16.01 6.56 -13.50
C LEU A 31 17.34 7.20 -13.09
N ALA A 32 17.27 8.44 -12.62
CA ALA A 32 18.35 9.19 -11.99
C ALA A 32 17.97 9.62 -10.56
N VAL A 33 18.98 9.94 -9.73
CA VAL A 33 18.74 10.49 -8.39
C VAL A 33 17.94 11.78 -8.48
N GLY A 34 16.88 11.88 -7.68
CA GLY A 34 15.94 12.99 -7.69
C GLY A 34 14.65 12.72 -8.48
N ASP A 35 14.66 11.73 -9.38
CA ASP A 35 13.48 11.39 -10.17
C ASP A 35 12.32 10.95 -9.28
N THR A 36 11.13 11.41 -9.65
CA THR A 36 9.87 10.90 -9.15
C THR A 36 9.14 10.24 -10.31
N PHE A 37 8.73 9.00 -10.15
CA PHE A 37 8.09 8.21 -11.20
C PHE A 37 6.91 7.42 -10.64
N ARG A 38 6.07 6.90 -11.55
CA ARG A 38 4.94 6.04 -11.19
C ARG A 38 5.23 4.59 -11.54
N HIS A 39 4.71 3.71 -10.71
CA HIS A 39 4.64 2.29 -11.00
C HIS A 39 3.21 1.83 -10.79
N GLU A 40 2.63 1.31 -11.86
CA GLU A 40 1.32 0.67 -11.84
C GLU A 40 1.55 -0.83 -11.92
N TYR A 41 0.98 -1.58 -10.98
CA TYR A 41 1.03 -3.04 -10.99
C TYR A 41 -0.31 -3.60 -10.56
N ASP A 42 -0.89 -4.51 -11.37
CA ASP A 42 -1.81 -5.54 -10.84
C ASP A 42 -2.19 -6.67 -11.81
N PHE A 43 -2.70 -7.78 -11.25
CA PHE A 43 -3.50 -8.83 -11.90
C PHE A 43 -5.02 -8.68 -11.60
N GLY A 44 -5.54 -7.44 -11.53
CA GLY A 44 -6.90 -7.15 -11.08
C GLY A 44 -7.21 -5.65 -10.99
N THR A 45 -7.23 -5.10 -9.78
CA THR A 45 -7.37 -3.66 -9.51
C THR A 45 -6.00 -2.99 -9.47
N THR A 46 -5.72 -2.11 -10.43
CA THR A 46 -4.43 -1.39 -10.54
C THR A 46 -4.04 -0.75 -9.21
N THR A 47 -2.90 -1.16 -8.66
CA THR A 47 -2.26 -0.43 -7.56
C THR A 47 -1.28 0.57 -8.14
N GLU A 48 -1.46 1.85 -7.80
CA GLU A 48 -0.61 2.94 -8.24
C GLU A 48 0.37 3.35 -7.15
N LEU A 49 1.67 3.33 -7.46
CA LEU A 49 2.72 3.79 -6.57
C LEU A 49 3.41 5.02 -7.13
N LYS A 50 3.65 6.02 -6.26
CA LYS A 50 4.54 7.14 -6.53
C LYS A 50 5.86 6.90 -5.83
N LEU A 51 6.93 6.76 -6.61
CA LEU A 51 8.27 6.41 -6.14
C LEU A 51 9.23 7.56 -6.37
N LYS A 52 10.20 7.73 -5.46
CA LYS A 52 11.27 8.73 -5.58
C LYS A 52 12.63 8.07 -5.43
N VAL A 53 13.54 8.37 -6.34
CA VAL A 53 14.93 7.95 -6.25
C VAL A 53 15.67 8.91 -5.31
N ILE A 54 15.88 8.48 -4.07
CA ILE A 54 16.46 9.34 -3.02
C ILE A 54 18.00 9.36 -3.04
N GLY A 55 18.63 8.42 -3.73
CA GLY A 55 20.08 8.33 -3.79
C GLY A 55 20.56 7.06 -4.48
N GLU A 56 21.86 7.01 -4.72
CA GLU A 56 22.58 5.86 -5.22
C GLU A 56 23.72 5.51 -4.25
N ARG A 57 24.13 4.24 -4.25
CA ARG A 57 25.27 3.82 -3.43
C ARG A 57 26.14 2.84 -4.18
N MET A 58 27.45 3.00 -4.04
CA MET A 58 28.41 1.99 -4.45
C MET A 58 28.49 0.89 -3.39
N GLY A 59 28.49 -0.37 -3.82
CA GLY A 59 28.65 -1.49 -2.89
C GLY A 59 28.29 -2.84 -3.51
N GLN A 60 28.40 -3.89 -2.69
CA GLN A 60 27.99 -5.23 -3.09
C GLN A 60 26.49 -5.29 -3.33
N LEU A 61 26.12 -5.97 -4.41
CA LEU A 61 24.75 -6.32 -4.74
C LEU A 61 24.11 -7.15 -3.61
N PRO A 62 22.78 -7.11 -3.45
CA PRO A 62 22.09 -8.05 -2.58
C PRO A 62 22.40 -9.50 -2.96
N ARG A 63 22.37 -10.41 -1.97
CA ARG A 63 22.45 -11.86 -2.23
C ARG A 63 21.13 -12.41 -2.82
N GLY A 64 20.02 -11.68 -2.66
CA GLY A 64 18.72 -11.96 -3.28
C GLY A 64 18.32 -10.86 -4.27
N GLU A 65 17.04 -10.77 -4.61
CA GLU A 65 16.54 -9.82 -5.63
C GLU A 65 16.63 -8.37 -5.16
N ILE A 66 16.27 -8.09 -3.90
CA ILE A 66 16.28 -6.75 -3.32
C ILE A 66 16.97 -6.76 -1.94
N ARG A 67 17.48 -5.60 -1.53
CA ARG A 67 17.86 -5.35 -0.13
C ARG A 67 16.89 -4.33 0.44
N LEU A 68 16.04 -4.79 1.35
CA LEU A 68 15.16 -3.91 2.12
C LEU A 68 16.01 -3.05 3.07
N LEU A 69 15.86 -1.72 3.00
CA LEU A 69 16.60 -0.79 3.86
C LEU A 69 15.78 -0.28 5.03
N ALA A 70 14.49 -0.04 4.81
CA ALA A 70 13.56 0.46 5.81
C ALA A 70 12.13 0.07 5.45
N ARG A 71 11.26 0.05 6.47
CA ARG A 71 9.81 -0.06 6.34
C ARG A 71 9.14 0.94 7.25
N ASN A 72 7.99 1.43 6.80
CA ASN A 72 7.12 2.21 7.67
C ASN A 72 6.47 1.28 8.69
N TYR A 73 6.30 1.77 9.91
CA TYR A 73 5.38 1.16 10.86
C TYR A 73 3.97 1.08 10.27
N ALA A 74 3.23 0.03 10.61
CA ALA A 74 1.84 -0.14 10.23
C ALA A 74 1.01 1.06 10.75
N PRO A 75 0.08 1.58 9.92
CA PRO A 75 -0.81 2.65 10.34
C PRO A 75 -1.67 2.20 11.52
N ALA A 76 -1.85 3.07 12.51
CA ALA A 76 -2.76 2.83 13.62
C ALA A 76 -4.18 3.23 13.20
N LEU A 77 -5.01 2.25 12.85
CA LEU A 77 -6.44 2.46 12.58
C LEU A 77 -7.26 2.13 13.82
N ALA A 78 -8.21 3.01 14.13
CA ALA A 78 -9.15 2.83 15.24
C ALA A 78 -10.37 2.03 14.79
N CYS A 79 -10.92 1.19 15.66
CA CYS A 79 -12.16 0.47 15.39
C CYS A 79 -13.33 1.45 15.24
N SER A 80 -14.11 1.28 14.17
CA SER A 80 -15.30 2.08 13.84
C SER A 80 -16.45 2.02 14.86
N LYS A 81 -16.30 1.24 15.95
CA LYS A 81 -17.32 1.03 16.99
C LYS A 81 -16.88 1.42 18.39
N CYS A 82 -15.60 1.26 18.71
CA CYS A 82 -15.10 1.48 20.08
C CYS A 82 -13.72 2.11 20.17
N GLU A 83 -13.17 2.59 19.05
CA GLU A 83 -11.90 3.32 18.95
C GLU A 83 -10.64 2.55 19.36
N LYS A 84 -10.78 1.37 19.97
CA LYS A 84 -9.68 0.43 20.21
C LYS A 84 -8.98 0.08 18.89
N PRO A 85 -7.71 -0.32 18.91
CA PRO A 85 -6.97 -0.61 17.69
C PRO A 85 -7.68 -1.67 16.83
N ALA A 86 -7.76 -1.41 15.54
CA ALA A 86 -8.37 -2.30 14.57
C ALA A 86 -7.40 -3.38 14.11
N GLU A 87 -7.96 -4.51 13.68
CA GLU A 87 -7.22 -5.68 13.15
C GLU A 87 -7.84 -6.18 11.85
N TRP A 88 -9.05 -5.72 11.52
CA TRP A 88 -9.84 -6.18 10.39
C TRP A 88 -10.42 -5.01 9.61
N LEU A 89 -10.58 -5.17 8.31
CA LEU A 89 -11.26 -4.25 7.41
C LEU A 89 -12.54 -4.90 6.89
N TYR A 90 -13.66 -4.19 6.96
CA TYR A 90 -14.88 -4.58 6.26
C TYR A 90 -14.75 -4.18 4.79
N ALA A 91 -14.52 -5.17 3.91
CA ALA A 91 -14.16 -4.99 2.51
C ALA A 91 -15.36 -4.87 1.56
N PHE A 92 -16.59 -5.06 2.04
CA PHE A 92 -17.80 -5.01 1.22
C PHE A 92 -18.45 -3.62 1.17
N GLU A 93 -17.89 -2.63 1.85
CA GLU A 93 -18.35 -1.24 1.83
C GLU A 93 -17.17 -0.31 1.56
N MET A 94 -17.38 0.68 0.69
CA MET A 94 -16.41 1.75 0.40
C MET A 94 -16.91 3.09 0.98
N PRO A 95 -16.06 3.85 1.70
CA PRO A 95 -14.68 3.52 2.07
C PRO A 95 -14.61 2.36 3.08
N TYR A 96 -13.53 1.57 3.01
CA TYR A 96 -13.32 0.45 3.93
C TYR A 96 -13.36 0.89 5.38
N ARG A 97 -14.04 0.11 6.21
CA ARG A 97 -14.20 0.42 7.64
C ARG A 97 -13.34 -0.50 8.51
N PRO A 98 -12.47 0.05 9.37
CA PRO A 98 -11.68 -0.73 10.32
C PRO A 98 -12.47 -1.19 11.53
N TYR A 99 -12.22 -2.41 11.99
CA TYR A 99 -12.82 -3.03 13.16
C TYR A 99 -11.77 -3.75 14.02
N CYS A 100 -11.93 -3.69 15.34
CA CYS A 100 -11.23 -4.62 16.23
C CYS A 100 -11.87 -6.01 16.09
N GLU A 101 -11.14 -7.05 16.50
CA GLU A 101 -11.59 -8.44 16.37
C GLU A 101 -12.99 -8.67 16.97
N ALA A 102 -13.27 -8.13 18.15
CA ALA A 102 -14.55 -8.33 18.83
C ALA A 102 -15.75 -7.82 18.00
N HIS A 103 -15.66 -6.61 17.44
CA HIS A 103 -16.75 -6.05 16.63
C HIS A 103 -16.80 -6.64 15.23
N ALA A 104 -15.66 -7.07 14.67
CA ALA A 104 -15.63 -7.77 13.39
C ALA A 104 -16.39 -9.11 13.50
N ARG A 105 -16.11 -9.92 14.53
CA ARG A 105 -16.76 -11.21 14.78
C ARG A 105 -18.27 -11.10 15.06
N GLN A 106 -18.73 -9.99 15.63
CA GLN A 106 -20.16 -9.73 15.86
C GLN A 106 -20.89 -9.26 14.60
N HIS A 107 -20.16 -8.84 13.57
CA HIS A 107 -20.77 -8.35 12.35
C HIS A 107 -21.44 -9.50 11.59
N LYS A 108 -22.66 -9.28 11.09
CA LYS A 108 -23.44 -10.28 10.35
C LYS A 108 -22.68 -10.92 9.17
N LYS A 109 -21.71 -10.19 8.63
CA LYS A 109 -20.89 -10.57 7.46
C LYS A 109 -19.46 -11.02 7.83
N TRP A 110 -19.22 -11.45 9.07
CA TRP A 110 -17.90 -11.86 9.54
C TRP A 110 -17.21 -12.87 8.61
N GLU A 111 -17.92 -13.93 8.21
CA GLU A 111 -17.34 -15.07 7.46
C GLU A 111 -16.85 -14.73 6.04
N GLU A 112 -17.33 -13.63 5.46
CA GLU A 112 -17.09 -13.32 4.03
C GLU A 112 -16.62 -11.88 3.79
N GLY A 113 -16.99 -10.95 4.66
CA GLY A 113 -16.85 -9.52 4.41
C GLY A 113 -15.61 -8.88 5.01
N PHE A 114 -14.77 -9.65 5.73
CA PHE A 114 -13.62 -9.10 6.45
C PHE A 114 -12.30 -9.63 5.91
N LEU A 115 -11.34 -8.72 5.76
CA LEU A 115 -9.95 -9.00 5.47
C LEU A 115 -9.06 -8.52 6.62
N PRO A 116 -7.93 -9.19 6.88
CA PRO A 116 -6.99 -8.72 7.89
C PRO A 116 -6.44 -7.35 7.48
N LEU A 117 -6.31 -6.46 8.47
CA LEU A 117 -5.58 -5.22 8.30
C LEU A 117 -4.08 -5.55 8.24
N VAL A 118 -3.44 -5.25 7.12
CA VAL A 118 -2.01 -5.52 6.88
C VAL A 118 -1.28 -4.24 6.47
N ASN A 119 0.03 -4.19 6.74
CA ASN A 119 0.90 -3.05 6.43
C ASN A 119 1.23 -2.96 4.93
N SER A 120 0.19 -2.74 4.14
CA SER A 120 0.26 -2.65 2.68
C SER A 120 -0.80 -1.66 2.18
N PRO A 121 -0.49 -0.84 1.16
CA PRO A 121 -1.49 0.01 0.52
C PRO A 121 -2.64 -0.79 -0.14
N ARG A 122 -2.47 -2.10 -0.31
CA ARG A 122 -3.48 -3.01 -0.87
C ARG A 122 -4.41 -3.66 0.15
N THR A 123 -4.28 -3.28 1.42
CA THR A 123 -5.16 -3.83 2.45
C THR A 123 -6.62 -3.55 2.11
N GLY A 124 -7.44 -4.60 2.03
CA GLY A 124 -8.86 -4.50 1.63
C GLY A 124 -9.14 -4.79 0.15
N ASP A 125 -8.13 -4.71 -0.74
CA ASP A 125 -8.32 -4.89 -2.18
C ASP A 125 -8.20 -6.34 -2.63
N CYS A 126 -9.13 -6.81 -3.47
CA CYS A 126 -9.08 -8.11 -4.16
C CYS A 126 -8.80 -9.32 -3.25
N GLY A 127 -9.18 -9.27 -1.97
CA GLY A 127 -8.90 -10.36 -1.04
C GLY A 127 -7.45 -10.44 -0.58
N TYR A 128 -6.65 -9.38 -0.75
CA TYR A 128 -5.25 -9.36 -0.35
C TYR A 128 -5.11 -9.43 1.18
N THR A 129 -4.40 -10.46 1.65
CA THR A 129 -4.21 -10.77 3.08
C THR A 129 -2.78 -10.59 3.57
N GLY A 130 -1.89 -10.04 2.75
CA GLY A 130 -0.46 -9.88 3.05
C GLY A 130 0.44 -10.64 2.07
N PRO A 131 1.78 -10.55 2.24
CA PRO A 131 2.73 -11.32 1.43
C PRO A 131 2.70 -12.81 1.79
N ASP A 132 2.88 -13.69 0.79
CA ASP A 132 3.00 -15.14 1.01
C ASP A 132 4.29 -15.54 1.75
N ASP A 133 5.36 -14.75 1.57
CA ASP A 133 6.62 -14.93 2.29
C ASP A 133 6.55 -14.22 3.64
N GLU A 134 6.46 -15.00 4.72
CA GLU A 134 6.41 -14.51 6.10
C GLU A 134 7.63 -13.66 6.49
N SER A 135 8.80 -13.87 5.86
CA SER A 135 9.97 -13.01 6.10
C SER A 135 9.76 -11.57 5.62
N LEU A 136 8.79 -11.36 4.73
CA LEU A 136 8.38 -10.05 4.25
C LEU A 136 7.27 -9.43 5.11
N ARG A 137 6.77 -10.08 6.15
CA ARG A 137 5.74 -9.51 7.03
C ARG A 137 6.34 -8.50 8.01
N PHE A 138 5.70 -7.34 8.18
CA PHE A 138 6.11 -6.32 9.16
C PHE A 138 4.91 -5.48 9.59
N GLU A 139 4.28 -5.88 10.71
CA GLU A 139 3.02 -5.30 11.20
C GLU A 139 3.20 -4.45 12.47
N GLU A 140 4.45 -4.13 12.83
CA GLU A 140 4.75 -3.32 14.01
C GLU A 140 4.12 -1.94 13.90
N ARG A 141 3.55 -1.45 15.00
CA ARG A 141 3.02 -0.09 15.12
C ARG A 141 4.03 0.80 15.81
N ARG A 142 4.02 2.10 15.48
CA ARG A 142 4.93 3.06 16.09
C ARG A 142 4.70 3.10 17.62
N PRO A 143 5.74 2.91 18.46
CA PRO A 143 5.58 2.77 19.92
C PRO A 143 4.96 3.96 20.68
N HIS A 144 4.79 5.13 20.06
CA HIS A 144 4.47 6.39 20.74
C HIS A 144 3.35 7.24 20.09
N GLN A 145 2.36 6.64 19.42
CA GLN A 145 1.20 7.37 18.87
C GLN A 145 -0.14 7.00 19.54
N ILE A 146 -0.13 6.60 20.83
CA ILE A 146 -1.36 6.35 21.62
C ILE A 146 -1.91 7.64 22.26
N GLU A 147 -1.30 8.81 22.01
CA GLU A 147 -1.83 10.09 22.50
C GLU A 147 -2.16 11.02 21.32
N GLY A 148 -3.45 11.29 21.20
CA GLY A 148 -4.08 12.20 20.23
C GLY A 148 -5.58 12.17 20.43
#